data_AF-A0AAN9D9K8-F1
#
_entry.id   AF-A0AAN9D9K8-F1
#
_cell.length_a   1.000
_cell.length_b   1.000
_cell.length_c   1.000
_cell.angle_alpha   90.00
_cell.angle_beta   90.00
_cell.angle_gamma   90.00
#
_symmetry.space_group_name_H-M   'P 1'
#
loop_
_entity.id
_entity.type
_entity.pdbx_description
1 polymer ?
#
loop_
_entity_poly.entity_id
_entity_poly.type
_entity_poly.pdbx_seq_one_letter_code
_entity_poly.pdbx_strand_id
1 'polypeptide(L)' 'MGPHHFFLHGVAAFCSSYFVFNLEYPAAGSSTLEFIQRCFLGINPERGSKTKTRTTMNPHVSTLLRKLIDFEWAS' A
#
# COMPACT_ATOMS: atom_id res chain seq x y z
N MET A 1 -16.93 -3.03 -18.28
CA MET A 1 -16.67 -1.83 -17.46
C MET A 1 -15.27 -1.34 -17.82
N GLY A 2 -15.12 -0.21 -18.51
CA GLY A 2 -13.81 0.32 -18.90
C GLY A 2 -12.99 0.78 -17.68
N PRO A 3 -11.67 1.02 -17.82
CA PRO A 3 -10.85 1.51 -16.73
C PRO A 3 -11.42 2.82 -16.20
N HIS A 4 -11.67 2.89 -14.89
CA HIS A 4 -12.20 4.09 -14.26
C HIS A 4 -11.16 5.21 -14.41
N HIS A 5 -11.46 6.24 -15.20
CA HIS A 5 -10.52 7.34 -15.51
C HIS A 5 -9.96 8.03 -14.26
N PHE A 6 -10.72 7.98 -13.15
CA PHE A 6 -10.34 8.59 -11.88
C PHE A 6 -9.65 7.63 -10.90
N PHE A 7 -9.42 6.37 -11.27
CA PHE A 7 -8.79 5.40 -10.35
C PHE A 7 -7.38 5.84 -9.93
N LEU A 8 -6.54 6.19 -10.91
CA LEU A 8 -5.20 6.73 -10.67
C LEU A 8 -5.24 8.02 -9.84
N HIS A 9 -6.18 8.92 -10.13
CA HIS A 9 -6.36 10.16 -9.37
C HIS A 9 -6.77 9.89 -7.91
N GLY A 10 -7.62 8.89 -7.67
CA GLY A 10 -8.00 8.46 -6.33
C GLY A 10 -6.82 7.92 -5.55
N VAL A 11 -6.03 7.01 -6.16
CA VAL A 11 -4.81 6.47 -5.54
C VAL A 11 -3.80 7.59 -5.23
N ALA A 12 -3.63 8.55 -6.15
CA ALA A 12 -2.76 9.70 -5.95
C ALA A 12 -3.25 10.61 -4.81
N ALA A 13 -4.56 10.84 -4.70
CA ALA A 13 -5.15 11.60 -3.60
C ALA A 13 -4.94 10.91 -2.23
N PHE A 14 -5.10 9.59 -2.15
CA PHE A 14 -4.82 8.80 -0.94
C PHE A 14 -3.32 8.76 -0.58
N CYS A 15 -2.42 8.72 -1.55
CA CYS A 15 -1.00 8.85 -1.27
C CYS A 15 -0.68 10.28 -0.77
N SER A 16 -1.26 11.30 -1.39
CA SER A 16 -1.05 12.70 -1.01
C SER A 16 -1.59 12.99 0.39
N SER A 17 -2.75 12.45 0.79
CA SER A 17 -3.29 12.58 2.14
C SER A 17 -2.31 12.08 3.21
N TYR A 18 -1.61 11.00 2.94
CA TYR A 18 -0.67 10.41 3.88
C TYR A 18 0.70 11.08 3.86
N PHE A 19 1.29 11.30 2.69
CA PHE A 19 2.64 11.85 2.58
C PHE A 19 2.67 13.37 2.78
N VAL A 20 1.77 14.11 2.12
CA VAL A 20 1.72 15.58 2.13
C VAL A 20 0.96 16.09 3.35
N PHE A 21 -0.26 15.60 3.58
CA PHE A 21 -1.12 16.11 4.65
C PHE A 21 -0.93 15.42 6.00
N ASN A 22 -0.08 14.38 6.06
CA ASN A 22 0.21 13.63 7.29
C ASN A 22 -1.03 13.03 7.97
N LEU A 23 -2.06 12.71 7.19
CA LEU A 23 -3.26 12.05 7.68
C LEU A 23 -2.99 10.55 7.84
N GLU A 24 -3.36 10.02 8.99
CA GLU A 24 -3.33 8.57 9.23
C GLU A 24 -4.42 7.88 8.42
N TYR A 25 -4.10 6.73 7.84
CA TYR A 25 -5.08 5.94 7.12
C TYR A 25 -6.13 5.37 8.06
N PRO A 26 -7.41 5.31 7.64
CA PRO A 26 -8.41 4.56 8.37
C PRO A 26 -7.98 3.09 8.49
N ALA A 27 -8.12 2.51 9.69
CA ALA A 27 -7.63 1.16 10.00
C ALA A 27 -8.12 0.09 9.01
N ALA A 28 -9.36 0.23 8.50
CA ALA A 28 -9.95 -0.69 7.53
C ALA A 28 -9.27 -0.68 6.15
N GLY A 29 -8.64 0.42 5.74
CA GLY A 29 -8.00 0.57 4.43
C GLY A 29 -6.48 0.62 4.47
N SER A 30 -5.88 0.70 5.66
CA SER A 30 -4.44 0.87 5.85
C SER A 30 -3.63 -0.28 5.25
N SER A 31 -4.06 -1.54 5.44
CA SER A 31 -3.39 -2.73 4.88
C SER A 31 -3.44 -2.78 3.35
N THR A 32 -4.58 -2.44 2.75
CA THR A 32 -4.75 -2.39 1.29
C THR A 32 -3.90 -1.29 0.66
N LEU A 33 -3.85 -0.11 1.27
CA LEU A 33 -3.04 1.00 0.78
C LEU A 33 -1.55 0.70 0.96
N GLU A 34 -1.14 0.09 2.07
CA GLU A 34 0.22 -0.37 2.28
C GLU A 34 0.65 -1.38 1.20
N PHE A 35 -0.22 -2.33 0.85
CA PHE A 35 0.00 -3.28 -0.24
C PHE A 35 0.19 -2.56 -1.58
N ILE A 36 -0.68 -1.61 -1.92
CA ILE A 36 -0.58 -0.86 -3.19
C ILE A 36 0.72 -0.04 -3.24
N GLN A 37 1.05 0.64 -2.15
CA GLN A 37 2.22 1.50 -2.07
C GLN A 37 3.53 0.73 -2.12
N ARG A 38 3.63 -0.42 -1.45
CA ARG A 38 4.84 -1.26 -1.44
C ARG A 38 4.97 -2.10 -2.71
N CYS A 39 3.89 -2.75 -3.14
CA CYS A 39 3.96 -3.78 -4.18
C CYS A 39 3.82 -3.21 -5.60
N PHE A 40 3.03 -2.16 -5.80
CA PHE A 40 2.82 -1.60 -7.14
C PHE A 40 3.56 -0.28 -7.38
N LEU A 41 3.65 0.57 -6.35
CA LEU A 41 4.18 1.91 -6.52
C LEU A 41 5.62 2.07 -5.99
N GLY A 42 6.10 1.15 -5.15
CA GLY A 42 7.44 1.21 -4.54
C GLY A 42 7.70 2.45 -3.67
N ILE A 43 6.66 3.16 -3.23
CA ILE A 43 6.80 4.48 -2.58
C ILE A 43 6.92 4.37 -1.06
N ASN A 44 6.40 3.29 -0.46
CA ASN A 44 6.41 3.22 1.00
C ASN A 44 7.84 3.04 1.51
N PRO A 45 8.42 4.02 2.21
CA PRO A 45 9.81 3.94 2.62
C PRO A 45 9.98 2.90 3.73
N GLU A 46 11.06 2.12 3.68
CA GLU A 46 11.49 1.20 4.76
C GLU A 46 11.66 1.93 6.11
N ARG A 47 11.83 3.26 6.06
CA ARG A 47 11.91 4.18 7.19
C ARG A 47 11.06 5.42 6.92
N GLY A 48 9.92 5.54 7.59
CA GLY A 48 9.11 6.76 7.63
C GLY A 48 8.95 7.26 9.07
N SER A 49 8.98 8.56 9.31
CA SER A 49 8.82 9.14 10.66
C SER A 49 7.41 8.98 11.25
N LYS A 50 6.47 8.46 10.46
CA LYS A 50 5.05 8.28 10.81
C LYS A 50 4.74 6.89 11.38
N THR A 51 5.69 5.96 11.27
CA THR A 51 5.57 4.65 11.92
C THR A 51 6.22 4.75 13.30
N LYS A 52 5.40 4.92 14.34
CA LYS A 52 5.84 4.99 15.76
C LYS A 52 6.61 3.76 16.21
N THR A 53 6.53 2.68 15.45
CA THR A 53 7.26 1.44 15.65
C THR A 53 7.97 1.10 14.36
N ARG A 54 9.21 0.62 14.49
CA ARG A 54 10.06 0.09 13.41
C ARG A 54 9.52 -1.28 12.94
N THR A 55 8.21 -1.35 12.72
CA THR A 55 7.45 -2.58 12.50
C THR A 55 7.53 -2.96 11.05
N THR A 56 8.25 -4.04 10.83
CA THR A 56 7.95 -5.14 9.91
C THR A 56 6.57 -4.99 9.27
N MET A 57 6.57 -4.90 7.94
CA MET A 57 5.39 -4.92 7.06
C MET A 57 4.22 -5.70 7.64
N ASN A 58 2.99 -5.21 7.44
CA ASN A 58 1.80 -5.87 7.98
C ASN A 58 1.81 -7.36 7.57
N PRO A 59 1.63 -8.31 8.53
CA PRO A 59 1.75 -9.73 8.24
C PRO A 59 0.74 -10.19 7.18
N HIS A 60 -0.42 -9.54 7.08
CA HIS A 60 -1.41 -9.81 6.03
C HIS A 60 -0.89 -9.41 4.64
N VAL A 61 -0.26 -8.24 4.53
CA VAL A 61 0.36 -7.75 3.29
C VAL A 61 1.52 -8.67 2.88
N SER A 62 2.36 -9.06 3.85
CA SER A 62 3.47 -9.99 3.65
C SER A 62 3.00 -11.36 3.15
N THR A 63 1.90 -11.87 3.71
CA THR A 63 1.31 -13.16 3.33
C THR A 63 0.68 -13.10 1.95
N LEU A 64 -0.04 -12.02 1.65
CA LEU A 64 -0.65 -11.81 0.34
C LEU A 64 0.41 -11.71 -0.75
N LEU A 65 1.49 -10.94 -0.51
CA LEU A 65 2.61 -10.84 -1.43
C LEU A 65 3.27 -12.20 -1.69
N ARG A 66 3.50 -13.00 -0.65
CA ARG A 66 4.03 -14.37 -0.81
C ARG A 66 3.13 -15.24 -1.68
N LYS A 67 1.81 -15.20 -1.47
CA LYS A 67 0.85 -15.97 -2.27
C LYS A 67 0.82 -15.53 -3.73
N LEU A 68 0.97 -14.23 -4.00
CA LEU A 68 1.03 -13.71 -5.36
C LEU A 68 2.30 -14.13 -6.08
N ILE A 69 3.43 -14.06 -5.39
CA ILE A 69 4.72 -14.55 -5.90
C ILE A 69 4.61 -16.04 -6.20
N ASP A 70 4.18 -16.86 -5.23
CA ASP A 70 3.99 -18.31 -5.40
C ASP A 70 3.07 -18.66 -6.58
N PHE A 71 2.00 -17.90 -6.78
CA PHE A 71 1.11 -18.03 -7.94
C PHE A 71 1.80 -17.70 -9.27
N GLU A 72 2.62 -16.65 -9.33
CA GLU A 72 3.38 -16.30 -10.53
C GLU A 72 4.44 -17.34 -10.88
N TRP A 73 5.10 -17.94 -9.87
CA TRP A 73 6.06 -19.04 -10.08
C TRP A 73 5.40 -20.36 -10.47
N ALA A 74 4.11 -20.55 -10.15
CA ALA A 74 3.35 -21.74 -10.52
C ALA A 74 2.70 -21.64 -11.92
N SER A 75 2.82 -20.48 -12.59
CA SER A 75 2.35 -20.21 -13.96
C SER A 75 3.43 -20.44 -15.00
#